data_AF-A0A2V9Y6S6-F1
#
_entry.id   AF-A0A2V9Y6S6-F1
#
_cell.length_a   1.000
_cell.length_b   1.000
_cell.length_c   1.000
_cell.angle_alpha   90.00
_cell.angle_beta   90.00
_cell.angle_gamma   90.00
#
_symmetry.space_group_name_H-M   'P 1'
#
loop_
_entity.id
_entity.type
_entity.pdbx_description
1 polymer ?
#
loop_
_entity_poly.entity_id
_entity_poly.type
_entity_poly.pdbx_seq_one_letter_code
_entity_poly.pdbx_strand_id
1 'polypeptide(L)'
;MRRYAISVCLCAGITGGYVATAQNTPPAATQSPAPSAGSPAAKVGLFVYPQKNQTPEQQTTDEGACYASAQQQTGIDPAAPPPAPKEADKKKGGAVKGAAGGAAGGAAIGAIAGDAGEGAAIGATAGAVRGRRQQKKANKQAEQQAQQQGQAQQQQTLDTFRRAFSACIDSKGYSVK
;
A
#
# COMPACT_ATOMS: atom_id res chain seq x y z
N MET A 1 -53.31 -33.93 42.13
CA MET A 1 -53.11 -34.13 43.59
C MET A 1 -51.63 -33.97 43.90
N ARG A 2 -51.18 -33.59 45.10
CA ARG A 2 -51.95 -33.13 46.30
C ARG A 2 -52.32 -31.63 46.10
N ARG A 3 -52.58 -30.69 47.01
CA ARG A 3 -52.66 -30.55 48.50
C ARG A 3 -51.37 -30.51 49.37
N TYR A 4 -51.05 -29.30 49.84
CA TYR A 4 -50.17 -28.95 50.99
C TYR A 4 -48.65 -29.23 50.83
N ALA A 5 -47.76 -28.54 51.56
CA ALA A 5 -47.99 -27.71 52.75
C ALA A 5 -47.37 -26.30 52.73
N ILE A 6 -47.97 -25.41 53.52
CA ILE A 6 -47.38 -24.14 53.97
C ILE A 6 -46.49 -24.45 55.18
N SER A 7 -45.32 -23.83 55.27
CA SER A 7 -44.55 -23.79 56.51
C SER A 7 -43.99 -22.38 56.71
N VAL A 8 -44.58 -21.64 57.66
CA VAL A 8 -44.07 -20.35 58.11
C VAL A 8 -43.12 -20.61 59.26
N CYS A 9 -41.87 -20.19 59.14
CA CYS A 9 -40.90 -20.19 60.24
C CYS A 9 -40.56 -18.72 60.57
N LEU A 10 -40.72 -18.33 61.84
CA LEU A 10 -40.67 -16.93 62.27
C LEU A 10 -39.91 -16.77 63.60
N CYS A 11 -38.60 -16.51 63.51
CA CYS A 11 -37.76 -15.92 64.54
C CYS A 11 -36.78 -14.96 63.81
N ALA A 12 -36.57 -13.69 64.14
CA ALA A 12 -36.43 -13.00 65.43
C ALA A 12 -35.12 -13.36 66.16
N GLY A 13 -34.11 -12.47 66.11
CA GLY A 13 -32.81 -12.66 66.77
C GLY A 13 -31.72 -11.71 66.26
N ILE A 14 -31.57 -10.56 66.91
CA ILE A 14 -30.62 -9.47 66.58
C ILE A 14 -29.18 -9.85 66.95
N THR A 15 -28.17 -9.55 66.11
CA THR A 15 -26.89 -8.91 66.53
C THR A 15 -26.03 -8.50 65.32
N GLY A 16 -25.13 -7.52 65.52
CA GLY A 16 -24.50 -6.76 64.44
C GLY A 16 -23.27 -7.40 63.78
N GLY A 17 -23.01 -6.99 62.54
CA GLY A 17 -21.78 -7.25 61.79
C GLY A 17 -21.56 -6.18 60.73
N TYR A 18 -20.53 -5.36 60.88
CA TYR A 18 -20.12 -4.40 59.86
C TYR A 18 -19.28 -5.13 58.79
N VAL A 19 -19.80 -5.27 57.58
CA VAL A 19 -18.99 -5.65 56.40
C VAL A 19 -19.41 -4.84 55.18
N ALA A 20 -18.41 -4.55 54.36
CA ALA A 20 -18.41 -3.57 53.27
C ALA A 20 -19.69 -3.47 52.43
N THR A 21 -20.06 -2.23 52.09
CA THR A 21 -20.86 -1.98 50.89
C THR A 21 -20.11 -2.56 49.69
N ALA A 22 -20.70 -3.58 49.06
CA ALA A 22 -20.18 -4.14 47.81
C ALA A 22 -20.22 -3.03 46.75
N GLN A 23 -19.07 -2.44 46.46
CA GLN A 23 -18.95 -1.44 45.40
C GLN A 23 -19.21 -2.16 44.09
N ASN A 24 -20.38 -1.93 43.51
CA ASN A 24 -20.77 -2.46 42.20
C ASN A 24 -20.01 -1.71 41.11
N THR A 25 -18.70 -1.96 41.03
CA THR A 25 -17.83 -1.45 39.98
C THR A 25 -18.35 -1.97 38.64
N PRO A 26 -18.67 -1.09 37.68
CA PRO A 26 -18.82 -1.52 36.30
C PRO A 26 -17.54 -2.26 35.91
N PRO A 27 -17.62 -3.41 35.20
CA PRO A 27 -16.41 -4.05 34.70
C PRO A 27 -15.66 -3.02 33.85
N ALA A 28 -14.44 -2.69 34.27
CA ALA A 28 -13.65 -1.66 33.61
C ALA A 28 -13.50 -2.04 32.14
N ALA A 29 -14.14 -1.27 31.24
CA ALA A 29 -14.17 -1.60 29.83
C ALA A 29 -12.72 -1.67 29.34
N THR A 30 -12.28 -2.87 28.96
CA THR A 30 -10.90 -3.15 28.58
C THR A 30 -10.57 -2.33 27.34
N GLN A 31 -9.98 -1.15 27.56
CA GLN A 31 -9.59 -0.25 26.49
C GLN A 31 -8.54 -0.99 25.66
N SER A 32 -8.91 -1.41 24.46
CA SER A 32 -7.97 -2.03 23.52
C SER A 32 -6.78 -1.09 23.37
N PRO A 33 -5.56 -1.49 23.79
CA PRO A 33 -4.42 -0.57 23.77
C PRO A 33 -4.21 -0.12 22.32
N ALA A 34 -4.06 1.19 22.15
CA ALA A 34 -3.75 1.76 20.84
C ALA A 34 -2.45 1.13 20.30
N PRO A 35 -2.33 0.91 18.98
CA PRO A 35 -1.16 0.25 18.40
C PRO A 35 0.13 0.95 18.84
N SER A 36 1.06 0.19 19.42
CA SER A 36 2.26 0.72 20.04
C SER A 36 3.18 1.35 18.97
N ALA A 37 3.74 2.52 19.28
CA ALA A 37 4.51 3.35 18.33
C ALA A 37 5.88 2.76 17.90
N GLY A 38 6.12 1.47 18.17
CA GLY A 38 7.30 0.71 17.73
C GLY A 38 6.98 -0.56 16.92
N SER A 39 5.70 -0.86 16.66
CA SER A 39 5.24 -2.08 15.98
C SER A 39 5.96 -2.31 14.63
N PRO A 40 6.54 -3.52 14.40
CA PRO A 40 7.02 -3.94 13.08
C PRO A 40 5.95 -3.92 11.98
N ALA A 41 4.66 -4.07 12.32
CA ALA A 41 3.57 -4.01 11.33
C ALA A 41 3.40 -2.61 10.72
N ALA A 42 3.57 -1.56 11.53
CA ALA A 42 3.50 -0.18 11.07
C ALA A 42 4.56 0.12 9.99
N LYS A 43 5.72 -0.57 10.01
CA LYS A 43 6.77 -0.42 8.99
C LYS A 43 6.35 -0.91 7.60
N VAL A 44 5.36 -1.80 7.51
CA VAL A 44 4.76 -2.24 6.24
C VAL A 44 3.39 -1.59 5.96
N GLY A 45 2.99 -0.62 6.77
CA GLY A 45 1.71 0.08 6.65
C GLY A 45 0.50 -0.77 7.05
N LEU A 46 0.67 -1.68 8.02
CA LEU A 46 -0.40 -2.47 8.62
C LEU A 46 -0.60 -2.07 10.09
N PHE A 47 -1.84 -2.11 10.57
CA PHE A 47 -2.21 -1.82 11.95
C PHE A 47 -2.66 -3.11 12.65
N VAL A 48 -1.96 -3.50 13.71
CA VAL A 48 -2.21 -4.74 14.45
C VAL A 48 -2.83 -4.43 15.81
N TYR A 49 -3.97 -5.07 16.09
CA TYR A 49 -4.74 -4.90 17.32
C TYR A 49 -4.84 -6.23 18.08
N PRO A 50 -4.55 -6.28 19.39
CA PRO A 50 -4.74 -7.49 20.19
C PRO A 50 -6.23 -7.82 20.33
N GLN A 51 -6.59 -9.11 20.19
CA GLN A 51 -7.97 -9.61 20.40
C GLN A 51 -8.13 -10.34 21.74
N LYS A 52 -7.06 -10.45 22.52
CA LYS A 52 -6.99 -11.10 23.83
C LYS A 52 -6.25 -10.17 24.80
N ASN A 53 -5.96 -10.65 26.01
CA ASN A 53 -5.16 -9.93 27.01
C ASN A 53 -3.65 -9.97 26.70
N GLN A 54 -3.25 -9.70 25.45
CA GLN A 54 -1.84 -9.60 25.05
C GLN A 54 -1.24 -8.26 25.49
N THR A 55 -0.01 -8.26 26.01
CA THR A 55 0.69 -7.01 26.39
C THR A 55 1.39 -6.35 25.18
N PRO A 56 1.77 -5.06 25.24
CA PRO A 56 2.54 -4.41 24.18
C PRO A 56 3.88 -5.07 23.88
N GLU A 57 4.54 -5.63 24.91
CA GLU A 57 5.81 -6.36 24.79
C GLU A 57 5.60 -7.72 24.11
N GLN A 58 4.51 -8.42 24.46
CA GLN A 58 4.11 -9.64 23.75
C GLN A 58 3.78 -9.32 22.28
N GLN A 59 2.99 -8.29 22.01
CA GLN A 59 2.69 -7.84 20.64
C GLN A 59 3.98 -7.56 19.85
N THR A 60 4.90 -6.77 20.40
CA THR A 60 6.17 -6.45 19.72
C THR A 60 6.99 -7.71 19.42
N THR A 61 6.98 -8.69 20.32
CA THR A 61 7.68 -9.98 20.15
C THR A 61 6.99 -10.86 19.09
N ASP A 62 5.66 -10.95 19.13
CA ASP A 62 4.83 -11.71 18.19
C ASP A 62 4.89 -11.12 16.77
N GLU A 63 4.87 -9.79 16.65
CA GLU A 63 5.10 -9.04 15.41
C GLU A 63 6.52 -9.28 14.87
N GLY A 64 7.56 -9.23 15.71
CA GLY A 64 8.93 -9.52 15.31
C GLY A 64 9.10 -10.94 14.75
N ALA A 65 8.51 -11.93 15.42
CA ALA A 65 8.52 -13.32 14.97
C ALA A 65 7.76 -13.51 13.64
N CYS A 66 6.58 -12.89 13.49
CA CYS A 66 5.82 -12.96 12.24
C CYS A 66 6.47 -12.18 11.08
N TYR A 67 7.17 -11.09 11.37
CA TYR A 67 7.95 -10.34 10.36
C TYR A 67 9.12 -11.19 9.84
N ALA A 68 9.88 -11.84 10.72
CA ALA A 68 10.94 -12.77 10.33
C ALA A 68 10.39 -13.99 9.56
N SER A 69 9.26 -14.55 10.00
CA SER A 69 8.61 -15.67 9.30
C SER A 69 8.12 -15.26 7.90
N ALA A 70 7.56 -14.06 7.75
CA ALA A 70 7.14 -13.54 6.45
C ALA A 70 8.34 -13.33 5.50
N GLN A 71 9.48 -12.83 5.99
CA GLN A 71 10.73 -12.77 5.20
C GLN A 71 11.16 -14.17 4.74
N GLN A 72 11.21 -15.14 5.66
CA GLN A 72 11.65 -16.52 5.36
C GLN A 72 10.72 -17.24 4.37
N GLN A 73 9.40 -17.03 4.45
CA GLN A 73 8.43 -17.66 3.56
C GLN A 73 8.37 -17.03 2.16
N THR A 74 8.65 -15.72 2.04
CA THR A 74 8.48 -14.99 0.77
C THR A 74 9.79 -14.65 0.05
N GLY A 75 10.92 -14.64 0.76
CA GLY A 75 12.19 -14.10 0.27
C GLY A 75 12.21 -12.57 0.15
N ILE A 76 11.22 -11.87 0.72
CA ILE A 76 11.03 -10.42 0.60
C ILE A 76 11.41 -9.74 1.91
N ASP A 77 12.39 -8.84 1.87
CA ASP A 77 12.60 -7.84 2.92
C ASP A 77 11.96 -6.51 2.49
N PRO A 78 10.88 -6.04 3.16
CA PRO A 78 10.25 -4.76 2.85
C PRO A 78 11.00 -3.55 3.42
N ALA A 79 12.08 -3.75 4.19
CA ALA A 79 13.00 -2.69 4.60
C ALA A 79 14.16 -2.48 3.60
N ALA A 80 14.34 -3.40 2.64
CA ALA A 80 15.36 -3.29 1.61
C ALA A 80 15.05 -2.10 0.65
N PRO A 81 16.08 -1.41 0.13
CA PRO A 81 15.87 -0.35 -0.85
C PRO A 81 15.22 -0.92 -2.12
N PRO A 82 14.25 -0.22 -2.74
CA PRO A 82 13.58 -0.71 -3.94
C PRO A 82 14.58 -0.88 -5.09
N PRO A 83 14.39 -1.90 -5.96
CA PRO A 83 15.29 -2.15 -7.08
C PRO A 83 15.32 -0.95 -8.03
N ALA A 84 16.51 -0.64 -8.56
CA ALA A 84 16.70 0.47 -9.47
C ALA A 84 15.72 0.41 -10.66
N PRO A 85 15.06 1.52 -11.03
CA PRO A 85 14.16 1.54 -12.18
C PRO A 85 14.88 1.08 -13.45
N LYS A 86 14.29 0.15 -14.18
CA LYS A 86 14.80 -0.22 -15.52
C LYS A 86 14.68 1.00 -16.42
N GLU A 87 15.80 1.43 -17.02
CA GLU A 87 15.79 2.59 -17.91
C GLU A 87 14.89 2.34 -19.12
N ALA A 88 13.99 3.29 -19.41
CA ALA A 88 13.15 3.23 -20.59
C ALA A 88 13.95 3.58 -21.85
N ASP A 89 13.77 2.81 -22.94
CA ASP A 89 14.42 3.01 -24.24
C ASP A 89 14.11 4.39 -24.88
N LYS A 90 14.91 5.40 -24.50
CA LYS A 90 14.81 6.77 -25.01
C LYS A 90 15.07 6.80 -26.52
N LYS A 91 14.01 6.94 -27.32
CA LYS A 91 14.11 7.05 -28.78
C LYS A 91 14.92 8.30 -29.16
N LYS A 92 15.73 8.18 -30.21
CA LYS A 92 16.65 9.20 -30.75
C LYS A 92 16.29 9.54 -32.20
N GLY A 93 16.90 10.58 -32.78
CA GLY A 93 16.80 10.90 -34.22
C GLY A 93 15.47 11.49 -34.71
N GLY A 94 14.49 11.76 -33.84
CA GLY A 94 13.16 12.24 -34.22
C GLY A 94 13.17 13.59 -34.94
N ALA A 95 14.11 14.48 -34.62
CA ALA A 95 14.30 15.73 -35.36
C ALA A 95 14.78 15.49 -36.81
N VAL A 96 15.68 14.53 -37.05
CA VAL A 96 16.19 14.21 -38.39
C VAL A 96 15.14 13.47 -39.23
N LYS A 97 14.48 12.46 -38.64
CA LYS A 97 13.34 11.77 -39.30
C LYS A 97 12.18 12.72 -39.60
N GLY A 98 11.91 13.66 -38.69
CA GLY A 98 10.95 14.74 -38.90
C GLY A 98 11.36 15.69 -40.02
N ALA A 99 12.63 16.11 -40.07
CA ALA A 99 13.15 16.98 -41.12
C ALA A 99 13.05 16.33 -42.51
N ALA A 100 13.49 15.07 -42.66
CA ALA A 100 13.46 14.36 -43.93
C ALA A 100 12.02 14.15 -44.45
N GLY A 101 11.11 13.68 -43.60
CA GLY A 101 9.70 13.52 -43.97
C GLY A 101 8.99 14.86 -44.22
N GLY A 102 9.36 15.90 -43.48
CA GLY A 102 8.86 17.25 -43.67
C GLY A 102 9.35 17.88 -44.99
N ALA A 103 10.62 17.71 -45.33
CA ALA A 103 11.20 18.18 -46.58
C ALA A 103 10.54 17.53 -47.79
N ALA A 104 10.34 16.21 -47.77
CA ALA A 104 9.68 15.48 -48.86
C ALA A 104 8.21 15.93 -49.05
N GLY A 105 7.44 16.06 -47.97
CA GLY A 105 6.07 16.56 -48.05
C GLY A 105 5.98 18.04 -48.46
N GLY A 106 6.89 18.87 -47.96
CA GLY A 106 6.98 20.29 -48.30
C GLY A 106 7.38 20.53 -49.75
N ALA A 107 8.33 19.75 -50.29
CA ALA A 107 8.72 19.79 -51.70
C ALA A 107 7.54 19.46 -52.61
N ALA A 108 6.75 18.43 -52.28
CA ALA A 108 5.59 18.02 -53.06
C ALA A 108 4.48 19.09 -53.09
N ILE A 109 4.28 19.81 -51.98
CA ILE A 109 3.32 20.94 -51.92
C ILE A 109 3.89 22.16 -52.65
N GLY A 110 5.17 22.49 -52.43
CA GLY A 110 5.85 23.61 -53.05
C GLY A 110 5.93 23.51 -54.57
N ALA A 111 6.14 22.31 -55.11
CA ALA A 111 6.12 22.04 -56.55
C ALA A 111 4.78 22.41 -57.23
N ILE A 112 3.66 22.31 -56.50
CA ILE A 112 2.33 22.71 -56.98
C ILE A 112 2.16 24.24 -56.92
N ALA A 113 2.82 24.90 -55.96
CA ALA A 113 2.80 26.35 -55.78
C ALA A 113 3.88 27.11 -56.60
N GLY A 114 4.75 26.39 -57.32
CA GLY A 114 5.80 26.96 -58.18
C GLY A 114 7.21 26.99 -57.58
N ASP A 115 7.39 26.66 -56.29
CA ASP A 115 8.71 26.55 -55.66
C ASP A 115 8.80 25.32 -54.73
N ALA A 116 9.40 24.25 -55.25
CA ALA A 116 9.66 23.02 -54.49
C ALA A 116 10.81 23.17 -53.48
N GLY A 117 11.73 24.12 -53.67
CA GLY A 117 12.91 24.32 -52.81
C GLY A 117 12.53 25.02 -51.51
N GLU A 118 11.81 26.15 -51.61
CA GLU A 118 11.30 26.88 -50.45
C GLU A 118 10.26 26.03 -49.69
N GLY A 119 9.38 25.32 -50.43
CA GLY A 119 8.49 24.32 -49.86
C GLY A 119 9.24 23.23 -49.07
N ALA A 120 10.36 22.72 -49.60
CA ALA A 120 11.19 21.75 -48.90
C ALA A 120 11.86 22.33 -47.64
N ALA A 121 12.34 23.58 -47.67
CA ALA A 121 12.99 24.23 -46.54
C ALA A 121 12.01 24.50 -45.38
N ILE A 122 10.83 25.05 -45.70
CA ILE A 122 9.72 25.25 -44.74
C ILE A 122 9.27 23.89 -44.19
N GLY A 123 9.10 22.90 -45.06
CA GLY A 123 8.75 21.52 -44.68
C GLY A 123 9.78 20.88 -43.75
N ALA A 124 11.08 21.02 -44.03
CA ALA A 124 12.18 20.48 -43.24
C ALA A 124 12.20 21.06 -41.82
N THR A 125 12.08 22.38 -41.68
CA THR A 125 12.11 23.06 -40.37
C THR A 125 10.87 22.74 -39.52
N ALA A 126 9.67 22.83 -40.10
CA ALA A 126 8.42 22.44 -39.44
C ALA A 126 8.41 20.94 -39.05
N GLY A 127 8.89 20.09 -39.96
CA GLY A 127 9.07 18.65 -39.75
C GLY A 127 10.04 18.33 -38.60
N ALA A 128 11.18 19.01 -38.55
CA ALA A 128 12.18 18.85 -37.48
C ALA A 128 11.59 19.19 -36.10
N VAL A 129 10.84 20.28 -35.99
CA VAL A 129 10.16 20.68 -34.76
C VAL A 129 9.07 19.67 -34.38
N ARG A 130 8.23 19.24 -35.33
CA ARG A 130 7.18 18.22 -35.10
C ARG A 130 7.77 16.90 -34.63
N GLY A 131 8.81 16.41 -35.31
CA GLY A 131 9.50 15.16 -34.97
C GLY A 131 10.20 15.21 -33.61
N ARG A 132 10.85 16.34 -33.26
CA ARG A 132 11.41 16.57 -31.92
C ARG A 132 10.32 16.54 -30.84
N ARG A 133 9.16 17.17 -31.07
CA ARG A 133 8.02 17.15 -30.14
C ARG A 133 7.43 15.74 -29.98
N GLN A 134 7.29 14.98 -31.07
CA GLN A 134 6.81 13.60 -31.03
C GLN A 134 7.77 12.67 -30.28
N GLN A 135 9.09 12.76 -30.54
CA GLN A 135 10.12 12.04 -29.79
C GLN A 135 10.07 12.36 -28.29
N LYS A 136 9.94 13.64 -27.91
CA LYS A 136 9.81 14.05 -26.51
C LYS A 136 8.53 13.51 -25.85
N LYS A 137 7.42 13.41 -26.60
CA LYS A 137 6.18 12.78 -26.10
C LYS A 137 6.37 11.27 -25.91
N ALA A 138 6.91 10.56 -26.90
CA ALA A 138 7.13 9.11 -26.84
C ALA A 138 8.07 8.71 -25.68
N ASN A 139 9.18 9.43 -25.50
CA ASN A 139 10.12 9.16 -24.40
C ASN A 139 9.46 9.44 -23.03
N LYS A 140 8.68 10.52 -22.89
CA LYS A 140 7.89 10.75 -21.66
C LYS A 140 6.88 9.64 -21.37
N GLN A 141 6.19 9.12 -22.39
CA GLN A 141 5.24 8.02 -22.23
C GLN A 141 5.95 6.73 -21.80
N ALA A 142 7.11 6.41 -22.39
CA ALA A 142 7.92 5.25 -22.00
C ALA A 142 8.47 5.38 -20.57
N GLU A 143 8.93 6.57 -20.17
CA GLU A 143 9.40 6.85 -18.80
C GLU A 143 8.24 6.73 -17.78
N GLN A 144 7.05 7.23 -18.11
CA GLN A 144 5.85 7.06 -17.29
C GLN A 144 5.43 5.59 -17.15
N GLN A 145 5.48 4.81 -18.23
CA GLN A 145 5.15 3.38 -18.22
C GLN A 145 6.15 2.57 -17.38
N ALA A 146 7.46 2.82 -17.54
CA ALA A 146 8.49 2.17 -16.73
C ALA A 146 8.36 2.51 -15.23
N GLN A 147 8.04 3.77 -14.89
CA GLN A 147 7.81 4.19 -13.51
C GLN A 147 6.55 3.54 -12.90
N GLN A 148 5.45 3.46 -13.65
CA GLN A 148 4.23 2.77 -13.23
C GLN A 148 4.45 1.28 -13.03
N GLN A 149 5.16 0.60 -13.93
CA GLN A 149 5.51 -0.81 -13.78
C GLN A 149 6.41 -1.06 -12.55
N GLY A 150 7.40 -0.18 -12.31
CA GLY A 150 8.25 -0.26 -11.12
C GLY A 150 7.47 -0.09 -9.81
N GLN A 151 6.52 0.84 -9.76
CA GLN A 151 5.66 1.04 -8.59
C GLN A 151 4.68 -0.14 -8.38
N ALA A 152 4.04 -0.62 -9.44
CA ALA A 152 3.14 -1.78 -9.37
C ALA A 152 3.87 -3.04 -8.89
N GLN A 153 5.09 -3.29 -9.39
CA GLN A 153 5.91 -4.42 -8.94
C GLN A 153 6.27 -4.30 -7.45
N GLN A 154 6.65 -3.11 -6.97
CA GLN A 154 6.92 -2.88 -5.54
C GLN A 154 5.67 -3.10 -4.68
N GLN A 155 4.49 -2.63 -5.13
CA GLN A 155 3.23 -2.87 -4.42
C GLN A 155 2.93 -4.36 -4.33
N GLN A 156 3.01 -5.13 -5.43
CA GLN A 156 2.80 -6.58 -5.41
C GLN A 156 3.80 -7.33 -4.51
N THR A 157 5.06 -6.90 -4.47
CA THR A 157 6.07 -7.41 -3.52
C THR A 157 5.66 -7.13 -2.07
N LEU A 158 5.31 -5.89 -1.73
CA LEU A 158 4.87 -5.52 -0.38
C LEU A 158 3.57 -6.23 0.02
N ASP A 159 2.60 -6.37 -0.88
CA ASP A 159 1.33 -7.03 -0.62
C ASP A 159 1.50 -8.55 -0.43
N THR A 160 2.46 -9.16 -1.12
CA THR A 160 2.86 -10.56 -0.89
C THR A 160 3.45 -10.74 0.50
N PHE A 161 4.32 -9.83 0.94
CA PHE A 161 4.85 -9.82 2.31
C PHE A 161 3.74 -9.60 3.36
N ARG A 162 2.91 -8.57 3.17
CA ARG A 162 1.77 -8.23 4.04
C ARG A 162 0.85 -9.41 4.26
N ARG A 163 0.49 -10.14 3.20
CA ARG A 163 -0.33 -11.37 3.28
C ARG A 163 0.30 -12.43 4.19
N ALA A 164 1.60 -12.69 4.05
CA ALA A 164 2.31 -13.68 4.87
C ALA A 164 2.41 -13.23 6.34
N PHE A 165 2.68 -11.95 6.57
CA PHE A 165 2.70 -11.33 7.90
C PHE A 165 1.32 -11.40 8.58
N SER A 166 0.26 -10.99 7.89
CA SER A 166 -1.13 -11.05 8.39
C SER A 166 -1.52 -12.47 8.77
N ALA A 167 -1.36 -13.43 7.86
CA ALA A 167 -1.71 -14.83 8.14
C ALA A 167 -0.98 -15.39 9.38
N CYS A 168 0.28 -14.99 9.61
CA CYS A 168 1.01 -15.34 10.82
C CYS A 168 0.41 -14.69 12.08
N ILE A 169 0.12 -13.39 12.06
CA ILE A 169 -0.30 -12.68 13.28
C ILE A 169 -1.78 -12.85 13.61
N ASP A 170 -2.64 -13.03 12.58
CA ASP A 170 -4.02 -13.49 12.73
C ASP A 170 -4.05 -14.86 13.46
N SER A 171 -3.13 -15.78 13.15
CA SER A 171 -3.03 -17.10 13.82
C SER A 171 -2.71 -17.00 15.32
N LYS A 172 -2.03 -15.93 15.75
CA LYS A 172 -1.75 -15.63 17.17
C LYS A 172 -2.95 -15.00 17.89
N GLY A 173 -3.97 -14.55 17.14
CA GLY A 173 -5.16 -13.87 17.66
C GLY A 173 -4.95 -12.38 17.85
N TYR A 174 -4.43 -11.74 16.81
CA TYR A 174 -4.51 -10.30 16.60
C TYR A 174 -5.44 -10.03 15.41
N SER A 175 -5.90 -8.79 15.23
CA SER A 175 -6.60 -8.35 14.02
C SER A 175 -5.73 -7.35 13.27
N VAL A 176 -5.49 -7.60 11.99
CA VAL A 176 -4.81 -6.66 11.09
C VAL A 176 -5.81 -5.73 10.38
N LYS A 177 -5.39 -4.50 10.08
CA LYS A 177 -6.05 -3.51 9.22
C LYS A 177 -5.03 -2.79 8.33
#